data_AF-A0A7Y0GSV0-F1
#
_entry.id   AF-A0A7Y0GSV0-F1
#
_cell.length_a   1.000
_cell.length_b   1.000
_cell.length_c   1.000
_cell.angle_alpha   90.00
_cell.angle_beta   90.00
_cell.angle_gamma   90.00
#
_symmetry.space_group_name_H-M   'P 1'
#
loop_
_entity.id
_entity.type
_entity.pdbx_description
1 polymer ?
#
loop_
_entity_poly.entity_id
_entity_poly.type
_entity_poly.pdbx_seq_one_letter_code
_entity_poly.pdbx_strand_id
1 'polypeptide(L)' 'MVGLNRGRYTVQKDGSWRLYTHQLPGWQMLGTVQRGMEIGALALSPAGIYAKINAGAVCSLDQRKVVAAITASS' A
#
# COMPACT_ATOMS: atom_id res chain seq x y z
N MET A 1 26.70 0.62 -9.83
CA MET A 1 25.32 0.79 -10.35
C MET A 1 24.35 0.42 -9.24
N VAL A 2 23.51 1.37 -8.82
CA VAL A 2 22.58 1.23 -7.69
C VAL A 2 21.64 0.05 -7.95
N GLY A 3 21.76 -1.00 -7.16
CA GLY A 3 20.76 -2.06 -7.13
C GLY A 3 19.44 -1.41 -6.73
N LEU A 4 18.49 -1.29 -7.67
CA LEU A 4 17.14 -0.84 -7.35
C LEU A 4 16.66 -1.67 -6.17
N ASN A 5 16.33 -1.02 -5.06
CA ASN A 5 15.80 -1.66 -3.87
C ASN A 5 14.36 -2.14 -4.17
N ARG A 6 14.23 -3.19 -4.99
CA ARG A 6 12.98 -3.75 -5.55
C ARG A 6 12.00 -4.23 -4.46
N GLY A 7 12.44 -4.23 -3.20
CA GLY A 7 11.68 -4.63 -2.03
C GLY A 7 11.24 -3.49 -1.12
N ARG A 8 11.65 -2.23 -1.34
CA ARG A 8 11.27 -1.13 -0.45
C ARG A 8 9.85 -0.66 -0.76
N TYR A 9 8.99 -0.65 0.25
CA TYR A 9 7.71 0.05 0.20
C TYR A 9 7.90 1.49 0.66
N THR A 10 7.30 2.41 -0.07
CA THR A 10 7.07 3.78 0.37
C THR A 10 5.59 3.91 0.69
N VAL A 11 5.25 4.37 1.88
CA VAL A 11 3.86 4.58 2.29
C VAL A 11 3.65 6.08 2.52
N GLN A 12 2.55 6.59 1.99
CA GLN A 12 2.06 7.93 2.28
C GLN A 12 0.71 7.80 2.96
N LYS A 13 0.69 8.00 4.28
CA LYS A 13 -0.54 8.08 5.07
C LYS A 13 -1.38 9.25 4.55
N ASP A 14 -2.68 9.04 4.43
CA ASP A 14 -3.63 10.02 3.88
C ASP A 14 -3.35 10.46 2.44
N GLY A 15 -2.48 9.72 1.72
CA GLY A 15 -2.30 9.90 0.28
C GLY A 15 -3.62 9.72 -0.48
N SER A 16 -3.70 10.29 -1.69
CA SER A 16 -4.92 10.32 -2.53
C SER A 16 -5.31 8.94 -3.08
N TRP A 17 -5.64 8.00 -2.21
CA TRP A 17 -5.99 6.62 -2.51
C TRP A 17 -7.21 6.49 -3.42
N ARG A 18 -8.11 7.48 -3.37
CA ARG A 18 -9.30 7.58 -4.23
C ARG A 18 -8.97 7.68 -5.72
N LEU A 19 -7.73 8.01 -6.08
CA LEU A 19 -7.27 7.98 -7.48
C LEU A 19 -7.09 6.57 -8.02
N TYR A 20 -6.89 5.58 -7.14
CA TYR A 20 -6.55 4.21 -7.53
C TYR A 20 -7.70 3.21 -7.30
N THR A 21 -8.63 3.53 -6.40
CA THR A 21 -9.77 2.66 -6.09
C THR A 21 -10.92 3.44 -5.47
N HIS A 22 -12.13 2.87 -5.59
CA HIS A 22 -13.25 3.23 -4.74
C HIS A 22 -13.10 2.63 -3.34
N GLN A 23 -13.83 3.18 -2.38
CA GLN A 23 -13.90 2.63 -1.04
C GLN A 23 -14.50 1.21 -1.10
N LEU A 24 -13.77 0.23 -0.58
CA LEU A 24 -14.24 -1.15 -0.50
C LEU A 24 -14.95 -1.37 0.85
N PRO A 25 -16.12 -2.04 0.86
CA PRO A 25 -16.87 -2.29 2.09
C PRO A 25 -16.07 -3.21 3.03
N GLY A 26 -15.94 -2.80 4.29
CA GLY A 26 -15.19 -3.54 5.33
C GLY A 26 -13.67 -3.36 5.28
N TRP A 27 -13.13 -2.68 4.27
CA TRP A 27 -11.71 -2.39 4.18
C TRP A 27 -11.40 -1.03 4.78
N GLN A 28 -10.28 -0.94 5.50
CA GLN A 28 -9.78 0.33 5.99
C GLN A 28 -8.76 0.90 4.99
N MET A 29 -9.09 2.03 4.36
CA MET A 29 -8.19 2.73 3.43
C MET A 29 -7.24 3.62 4.22
N LEU A 30 -5.93 3.44 4.03
CA LEU A 30 -4.89 4.07 4.86
C LEU A 30 -4.10 5.17 4.12
N GLY A 31 -4.16 5.19 2.79
CA GLY A 31 -3.38 6.11 1.98
C GLY A 31 -2.85 5.42 0.72
N THR A 32 -1.64 5.73 0.31
CA THR A 32 -1.02 5.13 -0.88
C THR A 32 0.24 4.36 -0.52
N VAL A 33 0.54 3.35 -1.34
CA VAL A 33 1.76 2.56 -1.24
C VAL A 33 2.41 2.49 -2.61
N GLN A 34 3.73 2.66 -2.64
CA GLN A 34 4.55 2.52 -3.82
C GLN A 34 5.59 1.42 -3.61
N ARG A 35 5.74 0.55 -4.62
CA ARG A 35 6.79 -0.47 -4.72
C ARG A 35 7.48 -0.33 -6.07
N GLY A 36 8.69 0.22 -6.09
CA GLY A 36 9.38 0.51 -7.35
C GLY A 36 8.56 1.51 -8.19
N MET A 37 8.13 1.10 -9.39
CA MET A 37 7.30 1.93 -10.29
C MET A 37 5.80 1.72 -10.10
N GLU A 38 5.38 0.75 -9.29
CA GLU A 38 3.96 0.53 -9.02
C GLU A 38 3.49 1.35 -7.83
N ILE A 39 2.44 2.15 -8.03
CA ILE A 39 1.73 2.87 -6.98
C ILE A 39 0.27 2.41 -6.94
N GLY A 40 -0.33 2.41 -5.75
CA GLY A 40 -1.74 2.13 -5.58
C GLY A 40 -2.24 2.53 -4.20
N ALA A 41 -3.53 2.32 -3.95
CA ALA A 41 -4.12 2.51 -2.64
C ALA A 41 -3.60 1.46 -1.66
N LEU A 42 -3.19 1.90 -0.49
CA LEU A 42 -2.90 1.05 0.65
C LEU A 42 -4.18 0.84 1.45
N ALA A 43 -4.53 -0.42 1.65
CA ALA A 43 -5.70 -0.79 2.44
C ALA A 43 -5.39 -1.94 3.38
N LEU A 44 -6.09 -1.98 4.51
CA LEU A 44 -6.13 -3.09 5.43
C LEU A 44 -7.45 -3.84 5.22
N SER A 45 -7.34 -5.13 4.90
CA SER A 45 -8.50 -6.00 4.75
C SER A 45 -9.16 -6.30 6.11
N PRO A 46 -10.43 -6.76 6.13
CA PRO A 46 -11.08 -7.22 7.36
C PRO A 46 -10.32 -8.31 8.12
N ALA A 47 -9.50 -9.10 7.42
CA ALA A 47 -8.65 -10.14 7.99
C ALA A 47 -7.33 -9.62 8.58
N GLY A 48 -7.10 -8.29 8.60
CA GLY A 48 -5.88 -7.68 9.11
C GLY A 48 -4.68 -7.78 8.16
N ILE A 49 -4.91 -8.06 6.87
CA ILE A 49 -3.84 -8.15 5.85
C ILE A 49 -3.76 -6.84 5.08
N TYR A 50 -2.58 -6.23 5.05
CA TYR A 50 -2.27 -5.08 4.21
C TYR A 50 -2.19 -5.48 2.74
N ALA A 51 -2.84 -4.71 1.87
CA ALA A 51 -2.86 -4.92 0.42
C ALA A 51 -2.68 -3.61 -0.35
N LYS A 52 -2.17 -3.73 -1.57
CA LYS A 52 -2.24 -2.70 -2.62
C LYS A 52 -3.51 -2.94 -3.44
N ILE A 53 -4.25 -1.87 -3.70
CA ILE A 53 -5.38 -1.87 -4.62
C ILE A 53 -5.10 -0.90 -5.76
N ASN A 54 -5.25 -1.36 -7.00
CA ASN A 54 -5.17 -0.50 -8.17
C ASN A 54 -6.18 -0.95 -9.23
N ALA A 55 -7.10 -0.06 -9.63
CA ALA A 55 -8.16 -0.34 -10.61
C ALA A 55 -8.95 -1.63 -10.31
N GLY A 56 -9.24 -1.89 -9.02
CA GLY A 56 -9.96 -3.08 -8.56
C GLY A 56 -9.12 -4.34 -8.38
N ALA A 57 -7.86 -4.35 -8.85
CA ALA A 57 -6.94 -5.45 -8.58
C ALA A 57 -6.39 -5.35 -7.15
N VAL A 58 -6.58 -6.41 -6.36
CA VAL A 58 -6.10 -6.51 -4.98
C VAL A 58 -4.86 -7.40 -4.95
N CYS A 59 -3.76 -6.88 -4.41
CA CYS A 59 -2.52 -7.63 -4.22
C CYS A 59 -2.09 -7.55 -2.75
N SER A 60 -1.95 -8.69 -2.08
CA SER A 60 -1.40 -8.74 -0.74
C SER A 60 0.05 -8.25 -0.73
N LEU A 61 0.39 -7.50 0.32
CA LEU A 61 1.75 -7.01 0.51
C LEU A 61 2.51 -7.93 1.46
N ASP A 62 3.83 -7.81 1.44
CA ASP A 62 4.66 -8.38 2.51
C ASP A 62 4.40 -7.56 3.79
N GLN A 63 3.79 -8.20 4.77
CA GLN A 63 3.30 -7.56 5.99
C GLN A 63 4.43 -6.92 6.81
N ARG A 64 5.61 -7.57 6.85
CA ARG A 64 6.76 -7.05 7.60
C ARG A 64 7.29 -5.77 6.97
N LYS A 65 7.41 -5.75 5.64
CA LYS A 65 7.93 -4.60 4.92
C LYS A 65 6.97 -3.41 4.92
N VAL A 66 5.66 -3.65 4.80
CA VAL A 66 4.68 -2.55 4.83
C VAL A 66 4.55 -1.96 6.24
N VAL A 67 4.57 -2.79 7.29
CA VAL A 67 4.62 -2.30 8.68
C VAL A 67 5.85 -1.45 8.92
N ALA A 68 7.04 -1.92 8.50
CA ALA A 68 8.27 -1.12 8.60
C ALA A 68 8.16 0.22 7.85
N ALA A 69 7.56 0.24 6.66
CA ALA A 69 7.34 1.46 5.89
C ALA A 69 6.32 2.40 6.56
N ILE A 70 5.23 1.88 7.12
CA ILE A 70 4.24 2.66 7.89
C ILE A 70 4.92 3.31 9.09
N THR A 71 5.69 2.54 9.87
CA THR A 71 6.42 3.06 11.03
C THR A 71 7.39 4.16 10.63
N ALA A 72 8.15 3.97 9.54
CA ALA A 72 9.09 4.97 9.02
C ALA A 72 8.42 6.22 8.42
N SER A 73 7.12 6.17 8.13
CA SER A 73 6.31 7.29 7.61
C SER A 73 5.53 8.05 8.70
N SER A 74 5.80 7.75 9.98
CA SER A 74 5.14 8.37 11.15
C SER A 74 5.88 9.60 11.64
#